data_AF-A0A2R6E7U5-F1
#
_entry.id   AF-A0A2R6E7U5-F1
#
_cell.length_a   1.000
_cell.length_b   1.000
_cell.length_c   1.000
_cell.angle_alpha   90.00
_cell.angle_beta   90.00
_cell.angle_gamma   90.00
#
_symmetry.space_group_name_H-M   'P 1'
#
loop_
_entity.id
_entity.type
_entity.pdbx_description
1 polymer ?
#
loop_
_entity_poly.entity_id
_entity_poly.type
_entity_poly.pdbx_seq_one_letter_code
_entity_poly.pdbx_strand_id
1 'polypeptide(L)'
;MPSVSAVELVAAGVALLAALAAGMTAHELAHALAYRLLSVPCTITFLPDRADPPAAGGLGRLATVRPTGRLDRLSPWRLRVAAVAPLCLVAPFVLVPLGAAADPFALGNPAVAAAAVGWAACSLPSPQDFALVWYPEEALARGRDRGAGTPRS
;
A
#
# COMPACT_ATOMS: atom_id res chain seq x y z
N MET A 1 -19.68 29.52 -11.60
CA MET A 1 -18.96 28.59 -10.70
C MET A 1 -18.33 29.43 -9.61
N PRO A 2 -18.51 29.11 -8.31
CA PRO A 2 -17.80 29.83 -7.26
C PRO A 2 -16.29 29.72 -7.51
N SER A 3 -15.58 30.85 -7.43
CA SER A 3 -14.13 30.87 -7.60
C SER A 3 -13.48 30.19 -6.40
N VAL A 4 -12.73 29.11 -6.61
CA VAL A 4 -11.92 28.47 -5.56
C VAL A 4 -10.86 29.47 -5.10
N SER A 5 -10.81 29.73 -3.81
CA SER A 5 -9.80 30.61 -3.21
C SER A 5 -8.43 29.92 -3.18
N ALA A 6 -7.36 30.72 -3.15
CA ALA A 6 -6.00 30.19 -3.00
C ALA A 6 -5.84 29.37 -1.70
N VAL A 7 -6.52 29.77 -0.62
CA VAL A 7 -6.50 29.06 0.67
C VAL A 7 -7.12 27.67 0.55
N GLU A 8 -8.27 27.55 -0.12
CA GLU A 8 -8.91 26.26 -0.36
C GLU A 8 -8.03 25.32 -1.20
N LEU A 9 -7.35 25.88 -2.22
CA LEU A 9 -6.43 25.09 -3.05
C LEU A 9 -5.24 24.57 -2.24
N VAL A 10 -4.63 25.42 -1.41
CA VAL A 10 -3.53 25.02 -0.52
C VAL A 10 -4.00 23.98 0.49
N ALA A 11 -5.17 24.20 1.12
CA ALA A 11 -5.73 23.24 2.06
C ALA A 11 -6.00 21.88 1.42
N ALA A 12 -6.53 21.85 0.18
CA ALA A 12 -6.74 20.63 -0.57
C ALA A 12 -5.43 19.92 -0.93
N GLY A 13 -4.41 20.67 -1.36
CA GLY A 13 -3.08 20.12 -1.62
C GLY A 13 -2.45 19.49 -0.38
N VAL A 14 -2.50 20.18 0.77
CA VAL A 14 -1.99 19.65 2.04
C VAL A 14 -2.76 18.41 2.48
N ALA A 15 -4.10 18.45 2.40
CA ALA A 15 -4.94 17.31 2.74
C ALA A 15 -4.66 16.08 1.86
N LEU A 16 -4.45 16.29 0.55
CA LEU A 16 -4.06 15.24 -0.38
C LEU A 16 -2.72 14.61 0.01
N LEU A 17 -1.69 15.44 0.25
CA LEU A 17 -0.35 14.94 0.62
C LEU A 17 -0.37 14.19 1.95
N ALA A 18 -1.11 14.69 2.95
CA ALA A 18 -1.29 14.02 4.22
C ALA A 18 -2.02 12.68 4.07
N ALA A 19 -3.08 12.63 3.25
CA ALA A 19 -3.81 11.41 2.97
C ALA A 19 -2.98 10.38 2.20
N LEU A 20 -2.15 10.82 1.24
CA LEU A 20 -1.21 9.94 0.54
C LEU A 20 -0.17 9.36 1.50
N ALA A 21 0.40 10.18 2.39
CA ALA A 21 1.36 9.71 3.38
C ALA A 21 0.73 8.66 4.31
N ALA A 22 -0.42 8.97 4.90
CA ALA A 22 -1.14 8.05 5.77
C ALA A 22 -1.63 6.79 5.04
N GLY A 23 -2.16 6.95 3.83
CA GLY A 23 -2.65 5.88 2.97
C GLY A 23 -1.56 4.91 2.55
N MET A 24 -0.37 5.41 2.17
CA MET A 24 0.78 4.56 1.86
C MET A 24 1.27 3.77 3.08
N THR A 25 1.29 4.39 4.26
CA THR A 25 1.59 3.65 5.50
C THR A 25 0.54 2.57 5.77
N ALA A 26 -0.75 2.89 5.64
CA ALA A 26 -1.83 1.93 5.84
C ALA A 26 -1.80 0.79 4.80
N HIS A 27 -1.42 1.09 3.54
CA HIS A 27 -1.25 0.13 2.46
C HIS A 27 -0.21 -0.93 2.83
N GLU A 28 0.97 -0.49 3.24
CA GLU A 28 2.06 -1.37 3.66
C GLU A 28 1.66 -2.19 4.90
N LEU A 29 1.01 -1.54 5.88
CA LEU A 29 0.50 -2.25 7.06
C LEU A 29 -0.58 -3.29 6.73
N ALA A 30 -1.40 -3.08 5.68
CA ALA A 30 -2.37 -4.06 5.22
C ALA A 30 -1.68 -5.33 4.70
N HIS A 31 -0.59 -5.19 3.94
CA HIS A 31 0.26 -6.33 3.57
C HIS A 31 0.82 -7.05 4.79
N ALA A 32 1.40 -6.31 5.75
CA ALA A 32 1.94 -6.90 6.98
C ALA A 32 0.86 -7.67 7.76
N LEU A 33 -0.33 -7.10 7.91
CA LEU A 33 -1.45 -7.74 8.58
C LEU A 33 -1.82 -9.05 7.87
N ALA A 34 -1.95 -9.03 6.54
CA ALA A 34 -2.22 -10.24 5.76
C ALA A 34 -1.12 -11.29 5.95
N TYR A 35 0.15 -10.91 5.87
CA TYR A 35 1.26 -11.84 6.13
C TYR A 35 1.20 -12.45 7.54
N ARG A 36 0.94 -11.64 8.57
CA ARG A 36 0.80 -12.13 9.95
C ARG A 36 -0.37 -13.10 10.11
N LEU A 37 -1.55 -12.76 9.57
CA LEU A 37 -2.73 -13.63 9.58
C LEU A 37 -2.49 -14.96 8.85
N LEU A 38 -1.63 -14.95 7.84
CA LEU A 38 -1.27 -16.12 7.03
C LEU A 38 -0.02 -16.85 7.53
N SER A 39 0.52 -16.45 8.70
CA SER A 39 1.75 -16.99 9.28
C SER A 39 2.93 -16.96 8.31
N VAL A 40 3.02 -15.90 7.51
CA VAL A 40 4.16 -15.58 6.65
C VAL A 40 5.07 -14.63 7.42
N PRO A 41 6.33 -15.01 7.70
CA PRO A 41 7.27 -14.10 8.33
C PRO A 41 7.46 -12.87 7.44
N CYS A 42 7.50 -11.68 8.04
CA CYS A 42 7.74 -10.44 7.31
C CYS A 42 8.52 -9.46 8.18
N THR A 43 9.32 -8.62 7.53
CA THR A 43 9.95 -7.46 8.16
C THR A 43 9.29 -6.20 7.67
N ILE A 44 9.04 -5.28 8.60
CA ILE A 44 8.52 -3.94 8.32
C ILE A 44 9.69 -2.98 8.55
N THR A 45 10.05 -2.21 7.52
CA THR A 45 11.06 -1.17 7.63
C THR A 45 10.37 0.18 7.46
N PHE A 46 10.47 1.03 8.48
CA PHE A 46 9.97 2.40 8.46
C PHE A 46 11.10 3.36 8.10
N LEU A 47 10.84 4.22 7.12
CA LEU A 47 11.81 5.11 6.47
C LEU A 47 12.99 4.34 5.82
N PRO A 48 13.46 4.75 4.63
CA PRO A 48 14.62 4.12 4.01
C PRO A 48 15.88 4.37 4.85
N ASP A 49 16.76 3.37 4.93
CA ASP A 49 18.10 3.56 5.50
C ASP A 49 18.93 4.42 4.54
N ARG A 50 19.79 5.30 5.06
CA ARG A 50 20.59 6.24 4.24
C ARG A 50 21.55 5.54 3.26
N ALA A 51 21.79 4.24 3.46
CA ALA A 51 22.66 3.41 2.63
C ALA A 51 21.96 2.76 1.42
N ASP A 52 20.62 2.82 1.33
CA ASP A 52 19.91 2.27 0.17
C ASP A 52 20.14 3.18 -1.05
N PRO A 53 20.54 2.62 -2.22
CA PRO A 53 20.71 3.42 -3.42
C PRO A 53 19.37 4.11 -3.74
N PRO A 54 19.38 5.37 -4.22
CA PRO A 54 18.17 6.07 -4.60
C PRO A 54 17.55 5.33 -5.79
N ALA A 55 16.68 4.36 -5.53
CA ALA A 55 15.71 3.93 -6.50
C ALA A 55 14.91 5.18 -6.89
N ALA A 56 14.71 5.41 -8.19
CA ALA A 56 13.97 6.55 -8.72
C ALA A 56 12.66 6.74 -7.94
N GLY A 57 12.64 7.68 -6.97
CA GLY A 57 11.61 7.76 -5.93
C GLY A 57 12.09 7.84 -4.47
N GLY A 58 13.36 8.13 -4.21
CA GLY A 58 14.03 8.13 -2.89
C GLY A 58 13.46 9.00 -1.75
N LEU A 59 12.31 9.65 -1.92
CA LEU A 59 11.54 10.30 -0.85
C LEU A 59 10.20 9.59 -0.54
N GLY A 60 9.87 8.51 -1.27
CA GLY A 60 8.50 8.00 -1.42
C GLY A 60 8.13 6.74 -0.63
N ARG A 61 8.97 6.26 0.30
CA ARG A 61 8.72 5.02 1.05
C ARG A 61 8.71 5.25 2.55
N LEU A 62 7.54 5.59 3.09
CA LEU A 62 7.35 5.77 4.54
C LEU A 62 7.43 4.44 5.30
N ALA A 63 6.96 3.37 4.68
CA ALA A 63 7.10 2.02 5.17
C ALA A 63 7.34 1.09 3.97
N THR A 64 7.99 -0.04 4.21
CA THR A 64 8.06 -1.16 3.28
C THR A 64 7.88 -2.46 4.03
N VAL A 65 7.06 -3.35 3.49
CA VAL A 65 6.87 -4.69 4.02
C VAL A 65 7.47 -5.71 3.07
N ARG A 66 8.37 -6.55 3.59
CA ARG A 66 8.97 -7.62 2.82
C ARG A 66 8.71 -8.96 3.50
N PRO A 67 8.18 -9.97 2.77
CA PRO A 67 8.12 -11.32 3.31
C PRO A 67 9.54 -11.84 3.50
N THR A 68 9.78 -12.52 4.62
CA THR A 68 11.08 -13.10 4.98
C THR A 68 10.99 -14.61 5.12
N GLY A 69 12.14 -15.27 5.04
CA GLY A 69 12.26 -16.72 5.16
C GLY A 69 12.19 -17.46 3.84
N ARG A 70 11.94 -18.77 3.93
CA ARG A 70 11.93 -19.73 2.81
C ARG A 70 10.67 -19.55 1.96
N LEU A 71 10.71 -18.57 1.06
CA LEU A 71 9.62 -18.29 0.12
C LEU A 71 9.21 -19.56 -0.66
N ASP A 72 10.15 -20.47 -0.93
CA ASP A 72 9.91 -21.77 -1.58
C ASP A 72 8.86 -22.66 -0.91
N ARG A 73 8.56 -22.42 0.37
CA ARG A 73 7.56 -23.14 1.16
C ARG A 73 6.24 -22.40 1.32
N LEU A 74 6.14 -21.18 0.81
CA LEU A 74 4.90 -20.41 0.86
C LEU A 74 3.94 -20.89 -0.23
N SER A 75 2.69 -21.08 0.16
CA SER A 75 1.64 -21.41 -0.79
C SER A 75 1.32 -20.19 -1.68
N PRO A 76 1.18 -20.36 -3.01
CA PRO A 76 0.87 -19.27 -3.93
C PRO A 76 -0.35 -18.42 -3.54
N TRP A 77 -1.40 -19.05 -3.01
CA TRP A 77 -2.61 -18.31 -2.61
C TRP A 77 -2.35 -17.31 -1.47
N ARG A 78 -1.41 -17.60 -0.56
CA ARG A 78 -1.08 -16.68 0.54
C ARG A 78 -0.47 -15.39 0.00
N LEU A 79 0.35 -15.50 -1.05
CA LEU A 79 0.90 -14.34 -1.75
C LEU A 79 -0.19 -13.56 -2.48
N ARG A 80 -1.14 -14.25 -3.14
CA ARG A 80 -2.29 -13.59 -3.78
C ARG A 80 -3.12 -12.79 -2.78
N VAL A 81 -3.48 -13.38 -1.64
CA VAL A 81 -4.25 -12.72 -0.58
C VAL A 81 -3.49 -11.53 -0.01
N ALA A 82 -2.20 -11.70 0.28
CA ALA A 82 -1.38 -10.59 0.75
C ALA A 82 -1.30 -9.46 -0.28
N ALA A 83 -1.15 -9.77 -1.57
CA ALA A 83 -1.07 -8.79 -2.65
C ALA A 83 -2.35 -7.95 -2.83
N VAL A 84 -3.53 -8.52 -2.56
CA VAL A 84 -4.81 -7.78 -2.65
C VAL A 84 -5.24 -7.14 -1.33
N ALA A 85 -4.52 -7.38 -0.22
CA ALA A 85 -4.87 -6.84 1.09
C ALA A 85 -5.08 -5.31 1.14
N PRO A 86 -4.32 -4.47 0.41
CA PRO A 86 -4.55 -3.03 0.41
C PRO A 86 -5.91 -2.59 -0.11
N LEU A 87 -6.63 -3.43 -0.87
CA LEU A 87 -8.00 -3.13 -1.32
C LEU A 87 -8.97 -2.91 -0.14
N CYS A 88 -8.66 -3.47 1.03
CA CYS A 88 -9.44 -3.23 2.25
C CYS A 88 -9.49 -1.74 2.64
N LEU A 89 -8.55 -0.91 2.18
CA LEU A 89 -8.59 0.54 2.41
C LEU A 89 -9.77 1.24 1.73
N VAL A 90 -10.47 0.58 0.79
CA VAL A 90 -11.71 1.08 0.18
C VAL A 90 -12.91 0.94 1.14
N ALA A 91 -12.79 0.20 2.24
CA ALA A 91 -13.90 -0.07 3.16
C ALA A 91 -14.71 1.17 3.58
N PRO A 92 -14.11 2.33 3.93
CA PRO A 92 -14.88 3.53 4.27
C PRO A 92 -15.84 3.98 3.17
N PHE A 93 -15.47 3.82 1.90
CA PHE A 93 -16.31 4.21 0.75
C PHE A 93 -17.45 3.22 0.49
N VAL A 94 -17.25 1.94 0.79
CA VAL A 94 -18.32 0.92 0.72
C VAL A 94 -19.37 1.17 1.81
N LEU A 95 -18.98 1.74 2.94
CA LEU A 95 -19.91 2.09 4.04
C LEU A 95 -20.80 3.30 3.72
N VAL A 96 -20.43 4.15 2.75
CA VAL A 96 -21.22 5.33 2.34
C VAL A 96 -22.60 4.97 1.80
N PRO A 97 -22.76 4.13 0.75
CA PRO A 97 -24.08 3.74 0.26
C PRO A 97 -24.90 2.92 1.26
N LEU A 98 -24.25 2.35 2.29
CA LEU A 98 -24.91 1.66 3.39
C LEU A 98 -25.42 2.62 4.49
N GLY A 99 -25.14 3.92 4.38
CA GLY A 99 -25.50 4.92 5.38
C GLY A 99 -24.68 4.83 6.68
N ALA A 100 -23.61 4.03 6.68
CA ALA A 100 -22.74 3.81 7.85
C ALA A 100 -21.53 4.76 7.89
N ALA A 101 -21.29 5.52 6.81
CA ALA A 101 -20.27 6.56 6.73
C ALA A 101 -20.81 7.78 5.96
N ALA A 102 -20.26 8.96 6.26
CA ALA A 102 -20.58 10.19 5.52
C ALA A 102 -19.94 10.16 4.12
N ASP A 103 -20.66 10.65 3.11
CA ASP A 103 -20.11 10.83 1.76
C ASP A 103 -19.13 12.01 1.73
N PRO A 104 -17.82 11.79 1.52
CA PRO A 104 -16.83 12.86 1.50
C PRO A 104 -17.01 13.86 0.36
N PHE A 105 -17.76 13.51 -0.69
CA PHE A 105 -18.00 14.36 -1.85
C PHE A 105 -19.28 15.20 -1.71
N ALA A 106 -20.23 14.78 -0.88
CA ALA A 106 -21.46 15.53 -0.61
C ALA A 106 -21.23 16.72 0.34
N LEU A 107 -20.10 16.77 1.05
CA LEU A 107 -19.82 17.78 2.08
C LEU A 107 -19.43 19.16 1.53
N GLY A 108 -19.20 19.29 0.22
CA GLY A 108 -18.80 20.57 -0.41
C GLY A 108 -17.43 21.09 0.03
N ASN A 109 -16.60 20.27 0.69
CA ASN A 109 -15.29 20.65 1.19
C ASN A 109 -14.18 20.07 0.28
N PRO A 110 -13.47 20.90 -0.49
CA PRO A 110 -12.45 20.44 -1.44
C PRO A 110 -11.29 19.72 -0.77
N ALA A 111 -10.95 20.06 0.48
CA ALA A 111 -9.89 19.39 1.22
C ALA A 111 -10.29 17.96 1.64
N VAL A 112 -11.55 17.75 2.03
CA VAL A 112 -12.08 16.42 2.35
C VAL A 112 -12.15 15.54 1.09
N ALA A 113 -12.63 16.10 -0.02
CA ALA A 113 -12.64 15.39 -1.30
C ALA A 113 -11.21 15.01 -1.76
N ALA A 114 -10.25 15.92 -1.63
CA ALA A 114 -8.85 15.65 -1.97
C ALA A 114 -8.23 14.56 -1.08
N ALA A 115 -8.49 14.59 0.23
CA ALA A 115 -8.05 13.54 1.15
C ALA A 115 -8.68 12.18 0.81
N ALA A 116 -9.97 12.15 0.50
CA ALA A 116 -10.68 10.95 0.08
C ALA A 116 -10.07 10.35 -1.20
N VAL A 117 -9.78 11.17 -2.21
CA VAL A 117 -9.11 10.74 -3.44
C VAL A 117 -7.71 10.19 -3.15
N GLY A 118 -6.90 10.89 -2.35
CA GLY A 118 -5.56 10.43 -1.98
C GLY A 118 -5.58 9.08 -1.27
N TRP A 119 -6.47 8.92 -0.29
CA TRP A 119 -6.62 7.66 0.44
C TRP A 119 -7.10 6.52 -0.48
N ALA A 120 -8.12 6.77 -1.31
CA ALA A 120 -8.64 5.78 -2.25
C ALA A 120 -7.58 5.34 -3.26
N ALA A 121 -6.76 6.27 -3.77
CA ALA A 121 -5.66 5.96 -4.67
C ALA A 121 -4.65 4.99 -4.03
N CYS A 122 -4.37 5.16 -2.73
CA CYS A 122 -3.50 4.24 -1.98
C CYS A 122 -4.09 2.84 -1.78
N SER A 123 -5.36 2.58 -2.08
CA SER A 123 -5.91 1.22 -2.02
C SER A 123 -5.52 0.35 -3.23
N LEU A 124 -5.07 0.99 -4.32
CA LEU A 124 -4.74 0.29 -5.56
C LEU A 124 -3.46 -0.54 -5.38
N PRO A 125 -3.48 -1.85 -5.72
CA PRO A 125 -2.27 -2.66 -5.70
C PRO A 125 -1.23 -2.12 -6.69
N SER A 126 0.05 -2.21 -6.33
CA SER A 126 1.13 -1.81 -7.24
C SER A 126 1.25 -2.80 -8.42
N PRO A 127 1.96 -2.46 -9.49
CA PRO A 127 2.26 -3.42 -10.56
C PRO A 127 2.93 -4.71 -10.06
N GLN A 128 3.72 -4.63 -8.98
CA GLN A 128 4.36 -5.80 -8.37
C GLN A 128 3.34 -6.68 -7.65
N ASP A 129 2.36 -6.08 -6.97
CA ASP A 129 1.27 -6.81 -6.31
C ASP A 129 0.36 -7.48 -7.32
N PHE A 130 0.00 -6.78 -8.40
CA PHE A 130 -0.74 -7.38 -9.51
C PHE A 130 0.00 -8.57 -10.12
N ALA A 131 1.33 -8.48 -10.27
CA ALA A 131 2.14 -9.61 -10.72
C ALA A 131 2.10 -10.78 -9.73
N LEU A 132 2.06 -10.54 -8.42
CA LEU A 132 1.90 -11.59 -7.40
C LEU A 132 0.51 -12.25 -7.43
N VAL A 133 -0.53 -11.52 -7.82
CA VAL A 133 -1.88 -12.09 -7.98
C VAL A 133 -1.90 -13.10 -9.13
N TRP A 134 -1.35 -12.72 -10.28
CA TRP A 134 -1.43 -13.53 -11.51
C TRP A 134 -0.31 -14.56 -11.64
N TYR A 135 0.90 -14.23 -11.21
CA TYR A 135 2.11 -15.04 -11.39
C TYR A 135 2.88 -15.30 -10.07
N PRO A 136 2.23 -15.76 -9.00
CA PRO A 136 2.91 -16.01 -7.72
C PRO A 136 3.98 -17.11 -7.83
N GLU A 137 3.82 -18.08 -8.71
CA GLU A 137 4.76 -19.18 -8.90
C GLU A 137 6.11 -18.70 -9.45
N GLU A 138 6.11 -17.68 -10.31
CA GLU A 138 7.34 -17.04 -10.81
C GLU A 138 8.07 -16.29 -9.69
N ALA A 139 7.33 -15.59 -8.84
CA ALA A 139 7.90 -14.89 -7.70
C ALA A 139 8.55 -15.87 -6.71
N LEU A 140 7.91 -17.02 -6.46
CA LEU A 140 8.44 -18.11 -5.64
C LEU A 140 9.70 -18.73 -6.28
N ALA A 141 9.71 -18.93 -7.61
CA ALA A 141 10.86 -19.45 -8.34
C ALA A 141 12.07 -18.51 -8.26
N ARG A 142 11.88 -17.20 -8.50
CA ARG A 142 12.95 -16.20 -8.33
C ARG A 142 13.48 -16.14 -6.89
N GLY A 143 12.61 -16.39 -5.91
CA GLY A 143 13.00 -16.52 -4.50
C GLY A 143 13.90 -17.74 -4.24
N ARG A 144 13.63 -18.88 -4.88
CA ARG A 144 14.49 -20.08 -4.82
C ARG A 144 15.89 -19.82 -5.36
N ASP A 145 15.99 -19.21 -6.53
CA ASP A 145 17.28 -19.00 -7.20
C ASP A 145 18.19 -18.07 -6.39
N ARG A 146 17.64 -17.01 -5.77
CA ARG A 146 18.38 -16.12 -4.88
C ARG A 146 18.86 -16.80 -3.60
N GLY A 147 18.09 -17.74 -3.05
CA GLY A 147 18.45 -18.50 -1.85
C GLY A 147 19.46 -19.62 -2.12
N ALA A 148 19.57 -20.12 -3.35
CA ALA A 148 20.55 -21.12 -3.75
C ALA A 148 21.94 -20.54 -4.07
N GLY A 149 22.00 -19.26 -4.44
CA GLY A 149 23.25 -18.56 -4.81
C GLY A 149 24.04 -17.95 -3.65
N THR A 150 23.57 -18.02 -2.41
CA THR A 150 24.32 -17.54 -1.23
C THR A 150 25.14 -18.70 -0.64
N PRO A 151 26.48 -18.70 -0.74
CA PRO A 151 27.29 -19.69 -0.06
C PRO A 151 27.05 -19.59 1.45
N ARG A 152 26.82 -20.73 2.09
CA ARG A 152 26.72 -20.80 3.55
C ARG A 152 28.13 -20.61 4.13
N SER A 153 28.42 -19.41 4.64
CA SER A 153 29.55 -19.15 5.54
C SER A 153 29.18 -19.51 6.97
#